data_AF-A0A1I6GJD3-F1
#
_entry.id   AF-A0A1I6GJD3-F1
#
_cell.length_a   1.000
_cell.length_b   1.000
_cell.length_c   1.000
_cell.angle_alpha   90.00
_cell.angle_beta   90.00
_cell.angle_gamma   90.00
#
_symmetry.space_group_name_H-M   'P 1'
#
loop_
_entity.id
_entity.type
_entity.pdbx_description
1 polymer ?
#
loop_
_entity_poly.entity_id
_entity_poly.type
_entity_poly.pdbx_seq_one_letter_code
_entity_poly.pdbx_strand_id
1 'polypeptide(L)'
;MFRRSTTDRAGFGVLTYFYGLVTFVGLLVTLGTGFLLVRGPFFGGRLLEPTPLMVALAGFVVGIVVLAWGASRVAGVGSRI
;
A
#
# COMPACT_ATOMS: atom_id res chain seq x y z
N MET A 1 -19.66 -15.00 -36.68
CA MET A 1 -19.08 -15.80 -35.60
C MET A 1 -17.98 -14.97 -34.92
N PHE A 2 -18.33 -14.14 -33.93
CA PHE A 2 -17.38 -13.27 -33.22
C PHE A 2 -16.81 -14.01 -32.02
N ARG A 3 -15.55 -14.45 -32.12
CA ARG A 3 -14.82 -15.09 -31.02
C ARG A 3 -14.49 -13.99 -30.00
N ARG A 4 -15.35 -13.82 -28.98
CA ARG A 4 -15.03 -12.94 -27.83
C ARG A 4 -13.84 -13.53 -27.09
N SER A 5 -12.78 -12.73 -26.99
CA SER A 5 -11.58 -12.96 -26.21
C SER A 5 -11.92 -13.14 -24.73
N THR A 6 -12.03 -14.40 -24.29
CA THR A 6 -12.13 -14.75 -22.87
C THR A 6 -10.90 -14.28 -22.07
N THR A 7 -9.77 -14.04 -22.76
CA THR A 7 -8.49 -13.59 -22.18
C THR A 7 -8.56 -12.22 -21.51
N ASP A 8 -9.39 -11.29 -21.99
CA ASP A 8 -9.46 -9.92 -21.43
C ASP A 8 -10.05 -9.88 -20.01
N ARG A 9 -10.93 -10.82 -19.67
CA ARG A 9 -11.54 -10.89 -18.33
C ARG A 9 -10.59 -11.42 -17.26
N ALA A 10 -9.68 -12.32 -17.64
CA ALA A 10 -8.67 -12.85 -16.72
C ALA A 10 -7.61 -11.77 -16.40
N GLY A 11 -7.18 -11.00 -17.40
CA GLY A 11 -6.20 -9.91 -17.23
C GLY A 11 -6.70 -8.80 -16.31
N PHE A 12 -7.97 -8.39 -16.44
CA PHE A 12 -8.59 -7.41 -15.55
C PHE A 12 -8.66 -7.91 -14.10
N GLY A 13 -9.06 -9.17 -13.89
CA GLY A 13 -9.13 -9.76 -12.55
C GLY A 13 -7.77 -9.79 -11.84
N VAL A 14 -6.70 -10.18 -12.55
CA VAL A 14 -5.34 -10.23 -12.00
C VAL A 14 -4.84 -8.84 -11.62
N LEU A 15 -5.12 -7.82 -12.44
CA LEU A 15 -4.76 -6.43 -12.13
C LEU A 15 -5.48 -5.94 -10.88
N THR A 16 -6.79 -6.17 -10.75
CA THR A 16 -7.55 -5.80 -9.56
C THR A 16 -7.02 -6.49 -8.30
N TYR A 17 -6.72 -7.79 -8.37
CA TYR A 17 -6.10 -8.53 -7.26
C TYR A 17 -4.72 -7.98 -6.90
N PHE A 18 -3.89 -7.67 -7.89
CA PHE A 18 -2.56 -7.10 -7.70
C PHE A 18 -2.64 -5.73 -7.01
N TYR A 19 -3.47 -4.82 -7.51
CA TYR A 19 -3.63 -3.50 -6.87
C TYR A 19 -4.25 -3.60 -5.48
N GLY A 20 -5.17 -4.54 -5.26
CA GLY A 20 -5.70 -4.84 -3.92
C GLY A 20 -4.60 -5.30 -2.95
N LEU A 21 -3.71 -6.20 -3.40
CA LEU A 21 -2.59 -6.68 -2.60
C LEU A 21 -1.59 -5.56 -2.30
N VAL A 22 -1.24 -4.73 -3.29
CA VAL A 22 -0.37 -3.57 -3.10
C VAL A 22 -0.96 -2.60 -2.08
N THR A 23 -2.27 -2.33 -2.18
CA THR A 23 -2.99 -1.48 -1.22
C THR A 23 -2.92 -2.07 0.19
N PHE A 24 -3.15 -3.38 0.33
CA PHE A 24 -3.08 -4.08 1.62
C PHE A 24 -1.68 -4.03 2.24
N VAL A 25 -0.63 -4.26 1.43
CA VAL A 25 0.77 -4.16 1.87
C VAL A 25 1.11 -2.74 2.30
N GLY A 26 0.72 -1.72 1.52
CA GLY A 26 0.91 -0.32 1.89
C GLY A 26 0.23 0.02 3.22
N LEU A 27 -0.97 -0.52 3.46
CA LEU A 27 -1.71 -0.36 4.72
C LEU A 27 -0.97 -0.99 5.90
N LEU A 28 -0.52 -2.24 5.76
CA LEU A 28 0.23 -2.94 6.81
C LEU A 28 1.54 -2.23 7.15
N VAL A 29 2.29 -1.80 6.13
CA VAL A 29 3.54 -1.06 6.32
C VAL A 29 3.27 0.26 7.03
N THR A 30 2.27 1.02 6.59
CA THR A 30 1.90 2.32 7.18
C THR A 30 1.48 2.17 8.65
N LEU A 31 0.66 1.17 8.97
CA LEU A 31 0.25 0.89 10.34
C LEU A 31 1.41 0.43 11.21
N GLY A 32 2.27 -0.46 10.69
CA GLY A 32 3.42 -0.99 11.43
C GLY A 32 4.44 0.10 11.77
N THR A 33 4.85 0.89 10.77
CA THR A 33 5.85 1.95 10.97
C THR A 33 5.28 3.16 11.71
N GLY A 34 4.03 3.53 11.44
CA GLY A 34 3.31 4.55 12.21
C GLY A 34 3.18 4.17 13.68
N PHE A 35 2.86 2.91 13.98
CA PHE A 35 2.82 2.42 15.35
C PHE A 35 4.19 2.49 16.03
N LEU A 36 5.28 2.13 15.34
CA LEU A 36 6.64 2.25 15.89
C LEU A 36 7.03 3.70 16.19
N LEU A 37 6.63 4.65 15.32
CA LEU A 37 6.86 6.08 15.51
C LEU A 37 6.12 6.63 16.73
N VAL A 38 4.89 6.17 16.97
CA VAL A 38 4.04 6.70 18.06
C VAL A 38 4.28 5.98 19.39
N ARG A 39 4.62 4.69 19.37
CA ARG A 39 4.83 3.83 20.56
C ARG A 39 5.80 4.43 21.57
N GLY A 40 6.94 4.95 21.11
CA GLY A 40 7.95 5.54 21.98
C GLY A 40 7.45 6.81 22.68
N PRO A 41 7.24 7.90 21.92
CA PRO A 41 6.93 9.22 22.48
C PRO A 41 5.53 9.34 23.12
N PHE A 42 4.51 8.64 22.61
CA PHE A 42 3.12 8.83 23.08
C PHE A 42 2.60 7.71 23.98
N PHE A 43 3.08 6.47 23.81
CA PHE A 43 2.66 5.32 24.61
C PHE A 43 3.66 4.92 25.71
N GLY A 44 4.68 5.75 25.96
CA GLY A 44 5.69 5.50 27.00
C GLY A 44 6.60 4.29 26.70
N GLY A 45 6.65 3.85 25.45
CA GLY A 45 7.51 2.76 25.02
C GLY A 45 8.97 3.17 24.92
N ARG A 46 9.86 2.19 24.85
CA ARG A 46 11.30 2.42 24.64
C ARG A 46 11.49 3.15 23.30
N LEU A 47 12.10 4.33 23.35
CA LEU A 47 12.44 5.10 22.14
C LEU A 47 13.32 4.23 21.24
N LEU A 48 12.99 4.19 19.95
CA LEU A 48 13.84 3.54 18.97
C LEU A 48 15.16 4.29 18.91
N GLU A 49 16.26 3.54 18.74
CA GLU A 49 17.55 4.12 18.41
C GLU A 49 17.45 4.93 17.10
N PRO A 50 18.37 5.89 16.85
CA PRO A 50 18.25 6.82 15.73
C PRO A 50 18.11 6.13 14.37
N THR A 51 18.87 5.06 14.14
CA THR A 51 18.88 4.30 12.89
C THR A 51 17.54 3.60 12.61
N PRO A 52 16.99 2.76 13.52
CA PRO A 52 15.69 2.13 13.29
C PRO A 52 14.53 3.13 13.24
N LEU A 53 14.64 4.30 13.89
CA LEU A 53 13.64 5.36 13.76
C LEU A 53 13.59 5.95 12.35
N MET A 54 14.74 6.18 11.72
CA MET A 54 14.81 6.61 10.31
C MET A 54 14.28 5.56 9.35
N VAL A 55 14.51 4.27 9.63
CA VAL A 55 13.96 3.16 8.83
C VAL A 55 12.44 3.10 8.95
N ALA A 56 11.88 3.26 10.16
CA ALA A 56 10.44 3.33 10.37
C ALA A 56 9.84 4.53 9.62
N LEU A 57 10.47 5.71 9.71
CA LEU A 57 10.02 6.89 8.98
C LEU A 57 10.02 6.68 7.46
N ALA A 58 11.13 6.17 6.91
CA ALA A 58 11.22 5.88 5.48
C ALA A 58 10.16 4.84 5.05
N GLY A 59 9.99 3.78 5.83
CA GLY A 59 8.95 2.77 5.60
C GLY A 59 7.53 3.35 5.68
N PHE A 60 7.26 4.29 6.59
CA PHE A 60 5.98 5.00 6.67
C PHE A 60 5.68 5.80 5.41
N VAL A 61 6.65 6.59 4.93
CA VAL A 61 6.51 7.38 3.71
C VAL A 61 6.27 6.47 2.50
N VAL A 62 7.08 5.43 2.34
CA VAL A 62 6.91 4.45 1.26
C VAL A 62 5.56 3.74 1.36
N GLY A 63 5.14 3.34 2.57
CA GLY A 63 3.84 2.72 2.83
C GLY A 63 2.67 3.59 2.38
N ILE A 64 2.70 4.89 2.70
CA ILE A 64 1.67 5.85 2.28
C ILE A 64 1.66 6.03 0.76
N VAL A 65 2.82 6.17 0.13
CA VAL A 65 2.91 6.34 -1.33
C VAL A 65 2.34 5.11 -2.05
N VAL A 66 2.73 3.92 -1.61
CA VAL A 66 2.25 2.64 -2.16
C VAL A 66 0.75 2.46 -1.92
N LEU A 67 0.28 2.79 -0.71
CA LEU A 67 -1.14 2.74 -0.36
C LEU A 67 -1.96 3.70 -1.21
N ALA A 68 -1.52 4.95 -1.37
CA ALA A 68 -2.19 5.97 -2.17
C ALA A 68 -2.21 5.57 -3.66
N TRP A 69 -1.11 5.01 -4.16
CA TRP A 69 -1.03 4.53 -5.54
C TRP A 69 -1.96 3.33 -5.79
N GLY A 70 -1.93 2.33 -4.90
CA GLY A 70 -2.83 1.18 -4.95
C GLY A 70 -4.30 1.59 -4.86
N ALA A 71 -4.65 2.45 -3.90
CA ALA A 71 -6.00 2.96 -3.71
C ALA A 71 -6.50 3.74 -4.93
N SER A 72 -5.65 4.57 -5.55
CA SER A 72 -5.99 5.32 -6.78
C SER A 72 -6.33 4.39 -7.95
N ARG A 73 -5.61 3.27 -8.07
CA ARG A 73 -5.87 2.25 -9.11
C ARG A 73 -7.10 1.41 -8.82
N VAL A 74 -7.35 1.06 -7.56
CA VAL A 74 -8.57 0.34 -7.14
C VAL A 74 -9.82 1.21 -7.29
N ALA A 75 -9.73 2.52 -7.01
CA ALA A 75 -10.83 3.48 -7.17
C ALA A 75 -11.13 3.83 -8.65
N GLY A 76 -10.38 3.28 -9.62
CA GLY A 76 -10.61 3.52 -11.04
C GLY A 76 -10.18 4.92 -11.53
N VAL A 77 -9.38 5.65 -10.74
CA VAL A 77 -8.86 6.97 -11.10
C VAL A 77 -7.88 6.79 -12.27
N GLY A 78 -8.27 7.29 -13.45
CA GLY A 78 -7.52 7.16 -14.70
C GLY A 78 -8.05 6.11 -15.70
N SER A 79 -9.20 5.46 -15.45
CA SER A 79 -9.84 4.58 -16.46
C SER A 79 -10.72 5.30 -17.50
N ARG A 80 -10.64 6.65 -17.53
CA ARG A 80 -11.31 7.49 -18.53
C ARG A 80 -10.28 8.12 -19.47
N ILE A 81 -9.78 7.33 -20.41
CA ILE A 81 -9.24 7.79 -21.71
C ILE A 81 -9.33 6.64 -22.69
#